data_AF-A0A926GV60-F1
#
_entry.id   AF-A0A926GV60-F1
#
_cell.length_a   1.000
_cell.length_b   1.000
_cell.length_c   1.000
_cell.angle_alpha   90.00
_cell.angle_beta   90.00
_cell.angle_gamma   90.00
#
_symmetry.space_group_name_H-M   'P 1'
#
loop_
_entity.id
_entity.type
_entity.pdbx_description
1 polymer ?
#
loop_
_entity_poly.entity_id
_entity_poly.type
_entity_poly.pdbx_seq_one_letter_code
_entity_poly.pdbx_strand_id
1 'polypeptide(L)'
;MKYKTFMLLRNIGGFGLATLAAVGAFLGCRTATQSNQPSVEPPAYNPPPVSQQAVPNVPKQQKPVPTRPATKPAVPVPSGATAALTSRDTEIVALQKEPLSKGKPAGDSTRWLSVGEGFKAEFRADSGSNAWNRVKVDLDSDKKWDEKWDFKTDGSIKRRVSPEDDDNYNTEYRLKSGETKWVRVK
;
A
#
# COMPACT_ATOMS: atom_id res chain seq x y z
N MET A 1 -3.37 29.44 30.00
CA MET A 1 -3.02 28.02 29.79
C MET A 1 -2.10 27.97 28.56
N LYS A 2 -0.80 28.24 28.64
CA LYS A 2 0.34 27.37 29.03
C LYS A 2 0.28 25.96 28.42
N TYR A 3 0.83 25.80 27.19
CA TYR A 3 1.83 24.77 26.84
C TYR A 3 2.68 25.27 25.65
N LYS A 4 3.85 25.81 25.97
CA LYS A 4 5.00 26.00 25.07
C LYS A 4 6.13 25.16 25.66
N THR A 5 6.39 23.98 25.10
CA THR A 5 7.55 23.14 25.48
C THR A 5 8.01 22.32 24.27
N PHE A 6 9.01 22.83 23.54
CA PHE A 6 10.36 22.27 23.41
C PHE A 6 10.46 20.83 22.85
N MET A 7 10.71 20.72 21.55
CA MET A 7 11.58 19.67 20.99
C MET A 7 12.45 20.27 19.88
N LEU A 8 13.53 20.91 20.32
CA LEU A 8 14.66 21.37 19.52
C LEU A 8 15.92 20.74 20.15
N LEU A 9 16.84 20.27 19.31
CA LEU A 9 18.25 19.88 19.58
C LEU A 9 18.57 18.48 20.17
N ARG A 10 19.12 17.61 19.30
CA ARG A 10 20.30 16.72 19.45
C ARG A 10 20.37 15.89 18.14
N ASN A 11 21.39 15.93 17.27
CA ASN A 11 22.83 16.04 17.46
C ASN A 11 23.49 16.73 16.26
N ILE A 12 24.22 17.81 16.53
CA ILE A 12 25.34 18.30 15.71
C ILE A 12 26.52 18.41 16.67
N GLY A 13 27.67 17.88 16.24
CA GLY A 13 28.97 18.01 16.88
C GLY A 13 29.62 16.64 17.13
N GLY A 14 30.79 16.32 16.59
CA GLY A 14 31.72 17.08 15.76
C GLY A 14 33.02 16.29 15.61
N PHE A 15 33.79 16.68 14.59
CA PHE A 15 35.26 16.61 14.48
C PHE A 15 35.99 15.26 14.63
N GLY A 16 36.64 14.87 13.53
CA GLY A 16 37.68 13.84 13.49
C GLY A 16 38.34 13.79 12.12
N LEU A 17 39.07 14.85 11.78
CA LEU A 17 39.93 14.93 10.60
C LEU A 17 41.23 14.16 10.90
N ALA A 18 41.47 13.03 10.23
CA ALA A 18 42.78 12.38 10.20
C ALA A 18 42.96 11.60 8.89
N THR A 19 43.77 12.19 8.02
CA THR A 19 44.38 11.61 6.83
C THR A 19 45.29 10.43 7.18
N LEU A 20 45.24 9.33 6.42
CA LEU A 20 46.41 8.51 6.10
C LEU A 20 46.14 7.62 4.88
N ALA A 21 47.04 7.74 3.92
CA ALA A 21 47.10 6.96 2.70
C ALA A 21 47.63 5.54 2.95
N ALA A 22 47.02 4.55 2.30
CA ALA A 22 47.61 3.25 1.95
C ALA A 22 46.75 2.69 0.80
N VAL A 23 47.18 2.85 -0.45
CA VAL A 23 47.89 1.80 -1.22
C VAL A 23 47.25 0.43 -1.00
N GLY A 24 46.47 0.02 -2.00
CA GLY A 24 45.81 -1.28 -2.02
C GLY A 24 45.07 -1.49 -3.33
N ALA A 25 45.80 -1.43 -4.45
CA ALA A 25 45.32 -1.94 -5.72
C ALA A 25 45.06 -3.45 -5.57
N PHE A 26 43.79 -3.82 -5.42
CA PHE A 26 43.35 -5.20 -5.64
C PHE A 26 42.45 -5.23 -6.88
N LEU A 27 43.11 -5.31 -8.03
CA LEU A 27 42.55 -5.84 -9.26
C LEU A 27 42.18 -7.31 -9.00
N GLY A 28 41.01 -7.53 -8.42
CA GLY A 28 40.40 -8.85 -8.32
C GLY A 28 39.61 -9.14 -9.59
N CYS A 29 40.30 -9.60 -10.65
CA CYS A 29 39.68 -10.28 -11.78
C CYS A 29 38.81 -11.42 -11.25
N ARG A 30 37.49 -11.22 -11.18
CA ARG A 30 36.54 -12.34 -11.06
C ARG A 30 36.40 -12.94 -12.44
N THR A 31 37.24 -13.93 -12.73
CA THR A 31 37.01 -14.88 -13.80
C THR A 31 35.66 -15.55 -13.55
N ALA A 32 34.72 -15.30 -14.45
CA ALA A 32 33.48 -16.05 -14.50
C ALA A 32 33.83 -17.48 -14.95
N THR A 33 33.96 -18.40 -13.99
CA THR A 33 33.95 -19.83 -14.28
C THR A 33 32.55 -20.19 -14.76
N GLN A 34 32.36 -20.15 -16.07
CA GLN A 34 31.19 -20.68 -16.74
C GLN A 34 31.26 -22.20 -16.65
N SER A 35 30.57 -22.75 -15.65
CA SER A 35 30.34 -24.18 -15.51
C SER A 35 29.51 -24.66 -16.70
N ASN A 36 30.17 -25.27 -17.68
CA ASN A 36 29.53 -26.09 -18.71
C ASN A 36 29.04 -27.37 -18.03
N GLN A 37 27.86 -27.32 -17.42
CA GLN A 37 27.12 -28.53 -17.10
C GLN A 37 26.53 -29.08 -18.41
N PRO A 38 26.79 -30.34 -18.78
CA PRO A 38 26.05 -30.98 -19.86
C PRO A 38 24.57 -31.01 -19.48
N SER A 39 23.73 -30.42 -20.33
CA SER A 39 22.28 -30.46 -20.21
C SER A 39 21.82 -31.89 -20.41
N VAL A 40 21.64 -32.63 -19.31
CA VAL A 40 20.93 -33.91 -19.32
C VAL A 40 19.45 -33.56 -19.51
N GLU A 41 18.97 -33.72 -20.72
CA GLU A 41 17.55 -33.61 -21.04
C GLU A 41 16.80 -34.68 -20.22
N PRO A 42 15.90 -34.29 -19.29
CA PRO A 42 15.12 -35.28 -18.57
C PRO A 42 14.25 -36.04 -19.58
N PRO A 43 14.05 -37.36 -19.40
CA PRO A 43 13.15 -38.12 -20.27
C PRO A 43 11.79 -37.43 -20.28
N ALA A 44 11.22 -37.27 -21.47
CA ALA A 44 9.90 -36.69 -21.66
C ALA A 44 8.89 -37.43 -20.79
N TYR A 45 8.53 -36.82 -19.66
CA TYR A 45 7.47 -37.33 -18.81
C TYR A 45 6.16 -37.08 -19.53
N ASN A 46 5.64 -38.12 -20.18
CA ASN A 46 4.25 -38.16 -20.61
C ASN A 46 3.44 -38.50 -19.36
N PRO A 47 2.80 -37.53 -18.68
CA PRO A 47 1.88 -37.87 -17.61
C PRO A 47 0.80 -38.79 -18.19
N PRO A 48 0.38 -39.84 -17.46
CA PRO A 48 -0.81 -40.59 -17.85
C PRO A 48 -1.97 -39.60 -18.04
N PRO A 49 -2.89 -39.84 -18.99
CA PRO A 49 -4.08 -39.02 -19.14
C PRO A 49 -4.81 -38.98 -17.80
N VAL A 50 -4.76 -37.82 -17.14
CA VAL A 50 -5.54 -37.57 -15.94
C VAL A 50 -6.99 -37.61 -16.39
N SER A 51 -7.68 -38.70 -16.09
CA SER A 51 -9.13 -38.77 -16.20
C SER A 51 -9.70 -37.61 -15.40
N GLN A 52 -10.11 -36.56 -16.11
CA GLN A 52 -10.89 -35.46 -15.57
C GLN A 52 -12.23 -36.06 -15.16
N GLN A 53 -12.33 -36.52 -13.91
CA GLN A 53 -13.62 -36.74 -13.30
C GLN A 53 -14.34 -35.41 -13.37
N ALA A 54 -15.43 -35.38 -14.15
CA ALA A 54 -16.33 -34.25 -14.22
C ALA A 54 -16.81 -33.96 -12.79
N VAL A 55 -16.20 -32.95 -12.16
CA VAL A 55 -16.75 -32.37 -10.94
C VAL A 55 -18.15 -31.87 -11.32
N PRO A 56 -19.21 -32.32 -10.63
CA PRO A 56 -20.54 -31.80 -10.85
C PRO A 56 -20.47 -30.28 -10.74
N ASN A 57 -20.91 -29.59 -11.79
CA ASN A 57 -21.05 -28.15 -11.82
C ASN A 57 -22.20 -27.77 -10.87
N VAL A 58 -21.94 -27.83 -9.56
CA VAL A 58 -22.87 -27.31 -8.55
C VAL A 58 -22.86 -25.80 -8.74
N PRO A 59 -23.98 -25.17 -9.12
CA PRO A 59 -24.07 -23.73 -9.21
C PRO A 59 -23.65 -23.18 -7.85
N LYS A 60 -22.53 -22.44 -7.81
CA LYS A 60 -22.17 -21.69 -6.60
C LYS A 60 -23.35 -20.78 -6.32
N GLN A 61 -24.12 -21.12 -5.29
CA GLN A 61 -25.25 -20.34 -4.82
C GLN A 61 -24.67 -18.99 -4.42
N GLN A 62 -24.75 -18.02 -5.33
CA GLN A 62 -24.29 -16.67 -5.09
C GLN A 62 -25.12 -16.16 -3.92
N LYS A 63 -24.47 -15.95 -2.77
CA LYS A 63 -25.08 -15.26 -1.64
C LYS A 63 -25.68 -13.96 -2.20
N PRO A 64 -26.97 -13.65 -1.97
CA PRO A 64 -27.57 -12.45 -2.52
C PRO A 64 -26.70 -11.27 -2.13
N VAL A 65 -26.11 -10.59 -3.12
CA VAL A 65 -25.39 -9.36 -2.90
C VAL A 65 -26.41 -8.40 -2.30
N PRO A 66 -26.23 -7.90 -1.07
CA PRO A 66 -27.13 -6.91 -0.52
C PRO A 66 -27.19 -5.76 -1.52
N THR A 67 -28.36 -5.57 -2.11
CA THR A 67 -28.59 -4.50 -3.07
C THR A 67 -28.49 -3.21 -2.29
N ARG A 68 -27.32 -2.57 -2.31
CA ARG A 68 -27.13 -1.23 -1.74
C ARG A 68 -28.23 -0.36 -2.34
N PRO A 69 -29.02 0.35 -1.53
CA PRO A 69 -30.00 1.29 -2.06
C PRO A 69 -29.26 2.22 -3.00
N ALA A 70 -29.69 2.29 -4.27
CA ALA A 70 -29.11 3.20 -5.24
C ALA A 70 -29.20 4.61 -4.66
N THR A 71 -28.10 5.10 -4.10
CA THR A 71 -28.05 6.44 -3.53
C THR A 71 -28.28 7.40 -4.68
N LYS A 72 -29.36 8.18 -4.56
CA LYS A 72 -29.72 9.29 -5.45
C LYS A 72 -28.45 10.02 -5.90
N PRO A 73 -28.30 10.37 -7.21
CA PRO A 73 -27.10 11.01 -7.73
C PRO A 73 -26.67 12.16 -6.81
N ALA A 74 -25.49 12.01 -6.20
CA ALA A 74 -24.97 13.03 -5.31
C ALA A 74 -24.77 14.32 -6.13
N VAL A 75 -25.32 15.43 -5.65
CA VAL A 75 -25.02 16.75 -6.20
C VAL A 75 -23.50 16.89 -6.26
N PRO A 76 -22.91 17.30 -7.40
CA PRO A 76 -21.47 17.41 -7.52
C PRO A 76 -20.95 18.42 -6.50
N VAL A 77 -20.22 17.93 -5.49
CA VAL A 77 -19.54 18.79 -4.51
C VAL A 77 -18.50 19.63 -5.26
N PRO A 78 -18.45 20.97 -5.10
CA PRO A 78 -17.53 21.80 -5.87
C PRO A 78 -16.06 21.49 -5.55
N SER A 79 -15.18 21.69 -6.53
CA SER A 79 -13.73 21.72 -6.30
C SER A 79 -13.39 22.84 -5.30
N GLY A 80 -12.41 22.61 -4.44
CA GLY A 80 -12.07 23.48 -3.32
C GLY A 80 -12.90 23.25 -2.05
N ALA A 81 -13.95 22.41 -2.10
CA ALA A 81 -14.69 22.04 -0.90
C ALA A 81 -13.76 21.36 0.12
N THR A 82 -13.88 21.76 1.38
CA THR A 82 -13.09 21.20 2.47
C THR A 82 -13.92 20.23 3.31
N ALA A 83 -13.36 19.07 3.64
CA ALA A 83 -13.96 18.10 4.56
C ALA A 83 -12.99 17.81 5.72
N ALA A 84 -13.46 17.84 6.96
CA ALA A 84 -12.64 17.48 8.11
C ALA A 84 -12.21 16.00 8.05
N LEU A 85 -11.04 15.69 8.62
CA LEU A 85 -10.61 14.31 8.80
C LEU A 85 -11.60 13.58 9.72
N THR A 86 -12.06 12.42 9.27
CA THR A 86 -12.89 11.54 10.10
C THR A 86 -12.02 10.73 11.07
N SER A 87 -12.63 10.07 12.06
CA SER A 87 -11.93 9.13 12.94
C SER A 87 -11.26 8.01 12.14
N ARG A 88 -11.97 7.47 11.13
CA ARG A 88 -11.47 6.48 10.18
C ARG A 88 -10.24 6.98 9.43
N ASP A 89 -10.29 8.21 8.93
CA ASP A 89 -9.16 8.80 8.20
C ASP A 89 -7.92 8.91 9.11
N THR A 90 -8.14 9.31 10.36
CA THR A 90 -7.07 9.43 11.37
C THR A 90 -6.45 8.07 11.69
N GLU A 91 -7.28 7.03 11.79
CA GLU A 91 -6.82 5.65 12.02
C GLU A 91 -6.00 5.11 10.86
N ILE A 92 -6.44 5.30 9.60
CA ILE A 92 -5.68 4.91 8.41
C ILE A 92 -4.32 5.61 8.38
N VAL A 93 -4.28 6.92 8.69
CA VAL A 93 -3.02 7.69 8.76
C VAL A 93 -2.12 7.21 9.90
N ALA A 94 -2.69 6.79 11.04
CA ALA A 94 -1.92 6.22 12.14
C ALA A 94 -1.31 4.86 11.76
N LEU A 95 -2.09 3.97 11.14
CA LEU A 95 -1.65 2.66 10.66
C LEU A 95 -0.54 2.77 9.61
N GLN A 96 -0.61 3.77 8.75
CA GLN A 96 0.43 4.05 7.75
C GLN A 96 1.81 4.31 8.37
N LYS A 97 1.85 4.93 9.56
CA LYS A 97 3.09 5.27 10.27
C LYS A 97 3.71 4.07 11.00
N GLU A 98 3.01 2.95 11.07
CA GLU A 98 3.58 1.74 11.66
C GLU A 98 4.74 1.22 10.80
N PRO A 99 5.81 0.69 11.43
CA PRO A 99 6.92 0.14 10.69
C PRO A 99 6.49 -1.05 9.84
N LEU A 100 7.11 -1.24 8.68
CA LEU A 100 6.82 -2.38 7.79
C LEU A 100 6.96 -3.72 8.52
N SER A 101 7.88 -3.83 9.48
CA SER A 101 8.09 -5.05 10.29
C SER A 101 6.86 -5.51 11.08
N LYS A 102 5.90 -4.61 11.38
CA LYS A 102 4.69 -4.94 12.16
C LYS A 102 3.60 -5.64 11.35
N GLY A 103 3.74 -5.75 10.03
CA GLY A 103 2.71 -6.41 9.23
C GLY A 103 3.07 -6.76 7.79
N LYS A 104 4.34 -6.64 7.41
CA LYS A 104 4.85 -7.11 6.12
C LYS A 104 5.33 -8.56 6.29
N PRO A 105 4.64 -9.57 5.73
CA PRO A 105 5.17 -10.93 5.65
C PRO A 105 6.51 -10.94 4.92
N ALA A 106 7.41 -11.87 5.27
CA ALA A 106 8.67 -12.01 4.56
C ALA A 106 8.41 -12.26 3.06
N GLY A 107 8.87 -11.34 2.21
CA GLY A 107 8.71 -11.43 0.75
C GLY A 107 7.42 -10.84 0.17
N ASP A 108 6.44 -10.44 0.99
CA ASP A 108 5.25 -9.72 0.51
C ASP A 108 5.40 -8.22 0.79
N SER A 109 4.85 -7.37 -0.08
CA SER A 109 4.77 -5.92 0.07
C SER A 109 3.40 -5.43 0.54
N THR A 110 2.53 -6.36 0.93
CA THR A 110 1.12 -6.13 1.23
C THR A 110 0.80 -6.50 2.68
N ARG A 111 -0.07 -5.70 3.30
CA ARG A 111 -0.67 -5.98 4.60
C ARG A 111 -2.17 -5.77 4.52
N TRP A 112 -2.92 -6.80 4.92
CA TRP A 112 -4.37 -6.76 4.99
C TRP A 112 -4.81 -6.51 6.43
N LEU A 113 -5.73 -5.58 6.62
CA LEU A 113 -6.28 -5.23 7.92
C LEU A 113 -7.80 -5.12 7.83
N SER A 114 -8.49 -5.82 8.73
CA SER A 114 -9.85 -5.46 9.11
C SER A 114 -9.72 -4.42 10.22
N VAL A 115 -10.20 -3.21 9.96
CA VAL A 115 -10.05 -2.09 10.89
C VAL A 115 -11.39 -1.88 11.59
N GLY A 116 -11.46 -2.33 12.85
CA GLY A 116 -12.71 -2.42 13.60
C GLY A 116 -13.74 -3.36 12.92
N GLU A 117 -15.03 -3.09 13.16
CA GLU A 117 -16.15 -3.82 12.53
C GLU A 117 -16.63 -3.17 11.22
N GLY A 118 -15.97 -2.09 10.77
CA GLY A 118 -16.55 -1.20 9.77
C GLY A 118 -15.98 -1.30 8.36
N PHE A 119 -14.70 -1.61 8.19
CA PHE A 119 -14.07 -1.56 6.87
C PHE A 119 -12.81 -2.43 6.77
N LYS A 120 -12.39 -2.71 5.53
CA LYS A 120 -11.13 -3.40 5.20
C LYS A 120 -10.15 -2.43 4.58
N ALA A 121 -8.87 -2.59 4.91
CA ALA A 121 -7.78 -1.81 4.35
C ALA A 121 -6.65 -2.72 3.87
N GLU A 122 -6.19 -2.49 2.64
CA GLU A 122 -5.03 -3.15 2.05
C GLU A 122 -3.89 -2.14 1.92
N PHE A 123 -2.91 -2.21 2.82
CA PHE A 123 -1.71 -1.39 2.78
C PHE A 123 -0.66 -2.04 1.88
N ARG A 124 -0.01 -1.23 1.04
CA ARG A 124 1.08 -1.65 0.17
C ARG A 124 2.31 -0.76 0.35
N ALA A 125 3.47 -1.38 0.26
CA ALA A 125 4.77 -0.73 0.19
C ALA A 125 5.38 -1.04 -1.19
N ASP A 126 5.28 -0.10 -2.12
CA ASP A 126 5.82 -0.32 -3.47
C ASP A 126 7.36 -0.56 -3.43
N SER A 127 7.89 -1.14 -4.51
CA SER A 127 9.31 -1.47 -4.61
C SER A 127 10.20 -0.28 -4.28
N GLY A 128 11.19 -0.49 -3.41
CA GLY A 128 12.10 0.55 -2.92
C GLY A 128 11.52 1.44 -1.81
N SER A 129 10.27 1.26 -1.40
CA SER A 129 9.69 1.99 -0.26
C SER A 129 10.02 1.32 1.07
N ASN A 130 10.45 2.13 2.04
CA ASN A 130 10.66 1.72 3.43
C ASN A 130 9.44 2.00 4.32
N ALA A 131 8.32 2.41 3.73
CA ALA A 131 7.07 2.73 4.42
C ALA A 131 5.86 2.27 3.60
N TRP A 132 4.71 2.16 4.26
CA TRP A 132 3.42 2.00 3.58
C TRP A 132 3.14 3.28 2.78
N ASN A 133 3.16 3.18 1.46
CA ASN A 133 3.03 4.34 0.56
C ASN A 133 1.71 4.33 -0.23
N ARG A 134 0.92 3.26 -0.11
CA ARG A 134 -0.41 3.16 -0.72
C ARG A 134 -1.36 2.36 0.17
N VAL A 135 -2.64 2.74 0.18
CA VAL A 135 -3.72 1.93 0.78
C VAL A 135 -4.94 1.90 -0.13
N LYS A 136 -5.62 0.76 -0.16
CA LYS A 136 -6.99 0.64 -0.68
C LYS A 136 -7.95 0.38 0.47
N VAL A 137 -9.14 0.94 0.41
CA VAL A 137 -10.15 0.88 1.47
C VAL A 137 -11.45 0.39 0.87
N ASP A 138 -12.03 -0.63 1.50
CA ASP A 138 -13.32 -1.25 1.20
C ASP A 138 -14.21 -0.99 2.43
N LEU A 139 -15.18 -0.09 2.28
CA LEU A 139 -15.96 0.51 3.36
C LEU A 139 -17.17 -0.31 3.78
N ASP A 140 -17.64 -1.21 2.93
CA ASP A 140 -18.81 -2.04 3.22
C ASP A 140 -18.48 -3.54 3.14
N SER A 141 -17.20 -3.88 2.96
CA SER A 141 -16.67 -5.23 2.89
C SER A 141 -17.17 -6.06 1.71
N ASP A 142 -17.64 -5.42 0.64
CA ASP A 142 -18.22 -6.05 -0.55
C ASP A 142 -17.18 -6.56 -1.57
N LYS A 143 -15.88 -6.34 -1.28
CA LYS A 143 -14.70 -6.67 -2.12
C LYS A 143 -14.49 -5.73 -3.31
N LYS A 144 -15.16 -4.59 -3.35
CA LYS A 144 -14.86 -3.46 -4.23
C LYS A 144 -14.17 -2.38 -3.39
N TRP A 145 -13.36 -1.55 -4.05
CA TRP A 145 -12.52 -0.58 -3.36
C TRP A 145 -13.11 0.82 -3.50
N ASP A 146 -13.86 1.27 -2.49
CA ASP A 146 -14.42 2.62 -2.46
C ASP A 146 -13.34 3.70 -2.55
N GLU A 147 -12.18 3.46 -1.92
CA GLU A 147 -11.14 4.48 -1.82
C GLU A 147 -9.74 3.94 -2.08
N LYS A 148 -8.91 4.78 -2.70
CA LYS A 148 -7.50 4.54 -2.92
C LYS A 148 -6.69 5.75 -2.49
N TRP A 149 -5.71 5.53 -1.61
CA TRP A 149 -4.90 6.61 -1.08
C TRP A 149 -3.42 6.37 -1.42
N ASP A 150 -2.73 7.44 -1.81
CA ASP A 150 -1.30 7.46 -2.07
C ASP A 150 -0.64 8.42 -1.08
N PHE A 151 0.29 7.91 -0.26
CA PHE A 151 1.06 8.68 0.71
C PHE A 151 2.38 9.10 0.08
N LYS A 152 2.69 10.39 0.16
CA LYS A 152 3.92 10.97 -0.39
C LYS A 152 4.96 11.15 0.70
N THR A 153 6.22 11.17 0.28
CA THR A 153 7.37 11.34 1.19
C THR A 153 7.40 12.71 1.86
N ASP A 154 6.75 13.71 1.28
CA ASP A 154 6.56 15.05 1.87
C ASP A 154 5.45 15.09 2.94
N GLY A 155 4.79 13.95 3.20
CA GLY A 155 3.67 13.84 4.14
C GLY A 155 2.31 14.24 3.56
N SER A 156 2.24 14.64 2.29
CA SER A 156 0.97 14.87 1.61
C SER A 156 0.28 13.56 1.26
N ILE A 157 -1.06 13.59 1.24
CA ILE A 157 -1.89 12.42 0.95
C ILE A 157 -2.83 12.77 -0.19
N LYS A 158 -2.85 11.89 -1.19
CA LYS A 158 -3.85 11.91 -2.26
C LYS A 158 -4.88 10.83 -1.97
N ARG A 159 -6.15 11.20 -1.80
CA ARG A 159 -7.28 10.27 -1.67
C ARG A 159 -8.13 10.32 -2.93
N ARG A 160 -8.44 9.16 -3.48
CA ARG A 160 -9.28 8.94 -4.65
C ARG A 160 -10.50 8.12 -4.22
N VAL A 161 -11.69 8.56 -4.59
CA VAL A 161 -12.97 7.92 -4.19
C VAL A 161 -13.71 7.46 -5.43
N SER A 162 -14.25 6.25 -5.38
CA SER A 162 -15.09 5.57 -6.35
C SER A 162 -16.53 5.55 -5.82
N PRO A 163 -17.36 6.57 -6.11
CA PRO A 163 -18.67 6.71 -5.46
C PRO A 163 -19.68 5.61 -5.79
N GLU A 164 -19.46 4.90 -6.90
CA GLU A 164 -20.34 3.85 -7.43
C GLU A 164 -19.74 2.44 -7.28
N ASP A 165 -18.65 2.31 -6.50
CA ASP A 165 -17.98 1.03 -6.22
C ASP A 165 -17.64 0.24 -7.51
N ASP A 166 -17.28 0.98 -8.56
CA ASP A 166 -16.98 0.51 -9.92
C ASP A 166 -15.48 0.64 -10.26
N ASP A 167 -14.65 0.87 -9.24
CA ASP A 167 -13.21 1.23 -9.34
C ASP A 167 -12.95 2.49 -10.20
N ASN A 168 -13.97 3.29 -10.52
CA ASN A 168 -13.83 4.55 -11.23
C ASN A 168 -13.66 5.70 -10.24
N TYR A 169 -12.40 5.98 -9.94
CA TYR A 169 -12.03 7.04 -9.01
C TYR A 169 -12.16 8.46 -9.61
N ASN A 170 -13.41 8.91 -9.77
CA ASN A 170 -13.74 10.20 -10.39
C ASN A 170 -13.57 11.41 -9.45
N THR A 171 -13.50 11.16 -8.14
CA THR A 171 -13.39 12.20 -7.11
C THR A 171 -12.02 12.14 -6.44
N GLU A 172 -11.36 13.29 -6.28
CA GLU A 172 -10.02 13.37 -5.70
C GLU A 172 -9.95 14.43 -4.59
N TYR A 173 -9.33 14.05 -3.48
CA TYR A 173 -9.03 14.90 -2.35
C TYR A 173 -7.53 14.95 -2.08
N ARG A 174 -7.07 16.08 -1.54
CA ARG A 174 -5.69 16.28 -1.08
C ARG A 174 -5.68 16.68 0.38
N LEU A 175 -4.75 16.11 1.13
CA LEU A 175 -4.39 16.55 2.47
C LEU A 175 -2.92 16.94 2.46
N LYS A 176 -2.60 18.17 2.87
CA LYS A 176 -1.19 18.56 3.03
C LYS A 176 -0.65 18.03 4.36
N SER A 177 0.67 17.91 4.44
CA SER A 177 1.35 17.47 5.65
C SER A 177 0.98 18.37 6.84
N GLY A 178 0.50 17.76 7.93
CA GLY A 178 0.09 18.45 9.14
C GLY A 178 -1.30 19.10 9.13
N GLU A 179 -2.05 19.02 8.02
CA GLU A 179 -3.42 19.53 7.96
C GLU A 179 -4.45 18.52 8.49
N THR A 180 -5.63 19.04 8.84
CA THR A 180 -6.77 18.25 9.38
C THR A 180 -8.02 18.30 8.48
N LYS A 181 -7.88 18.85 7.28
CA LYS A 181 -8.97 18.98 6.31
C LYS A 181 -8.54 18.52 4.93
N TRP A 182 -9.31 17.61 4.35
CA TRP A 182 -9.26 17.29 2.94
C TRP A 182 -9.72 18.47 2.11
N VAL A 183 -9.05 18.72 0.99
CA VAL A 183 -9.47 19.65 -0.05
C VAL A 183 -9.84 18.85 -1.29
N ARG A 184 -11.09 18.93 -1.74
CA ARG A 184 -11.51 18.35 -3.02
C ARG A 184 -10.80 19.08 -4.16
N VAL A 185 -10.15 18.36 -5.05
CA VAL A 185 -9.48 18.93 -6.24
C VAL A 185 -10.18 18.54 -7.54
N LYS A 186 -10.85 17.39 -7.56
CA LYS A 186 -11.61 16.87 -8.70
C LYS A 186 -12.88 16.19 -8.21
#